data_AF-A0A8K0KU95-F1
#
_entry.id   AF-A0A8K0KU95-F1
#
_cell.length_a   1.000
_cell.length_b   1.000
_cell.length_c   1.000
_cell.angle_alpha   90.00
_cell.angle_beta   90.00
_cell.angle_gamma   90.00
#
_symmetry.space_group_name_H-M   'P 1'
#
loop_
_entity.id
_entity.type
_entity.pdbx_description
1 polymer ?
#
loop_
_entity_poly.entity_id
_entity_poly.type
_entity_poly.pdbx_seq_one_letter_code
_entity_poly.pdbx_strand_id
1 'polypeptide(L)'
;MEGTHSETHLPNVGWELDTGVDINTTDQSNDGYTERKSWFNYSAEVELYGKLHVNIFSQTQLLMDRVDIGIRLMLSNPAFYLMETEEAALKILDATLYVQHFDINPSILLAHSKMLEGQCQRSELKTFTVPSGGRTLSIDNAIVGRIPNTIIFTMVDNDSYAGSITKNPFTLSHYQLEKCSLFLNIVQIPSEGLECSFHGKKNWARAYDTLFSGSGIKH
;
A
#
# COMPACT_ATOMS: atom_id res chain seq x y z
N MET A 1 -13.73 23.91 -13.73
CA MET A 1 -12.33 23.55 -13.99
C MET A 1 -12.38 22.34 -14.90
N GLU A 2 -12.11 22.52 -16.18
CA GLU A 2 -11.99 21.41 -17.13
C GLU A 2 -10.70 20.67 -16.81
N GLY A 3 -10.86 19.46 -16.25
CA GLY A 3 -9.78 18.67 -15.70
C GLY A 3 -8.80 18.21 -16.76
N THR A 4 -7.55 18.63 -16.63
CA THR A 4 -6.41 17.83 -17.06
C THR A 4 -6.09 16.82 -15.95
N HIS A 5 -6.97 15.85 -15.76
CA HIS A 5 -6.73 14.67 -14.91
C HIS A 5 -7.22 13.46 -15.71
N SER A 6 -6.50 12.36 -15.94
CA SER A 6 -5.12 11.93 -15.74
C SER A 6 -5.07 10.55 -16.40
N GLU A 7 -3.89 10.02 -16.72
CA GLU A 7 -3.72 8.68 -17.31
C GLU A 7 -4.04 7.53 -16.31
N THR A 8 -4.54 7.84 -15.10
CA THR A 8 -4.75 6.86 -14.01
C THR A 8 -5.99 7.18 -13.14
N HIS A 9 -6.51 6.19 -12.41
CA HIS A 9 -7.64 6.36 -11.49
C HIS A 9 -7.23 6.78 -10.06
N LEU A 10 -5.94 6.94 -9.80
CA LEU A 10 -5.37 7.17 -8.47
C LEU A 10 -5.72 8.54 -7.85
N PRO A 11 -5.93 9.62 -8.62
CA PRO A 11 -6.38 10.90 -8.04
C PRO A 11 -7.74 10.82 -7.33
N ASN A 12 -8.62 9.92 -7.75
CA ASN A 12 -9.93 9.71 -7.09
C ASN A 12 -9.78 9.26 -5.63
N VAL A 13 -8.67 8.62 -5.27
CA VAL A 13 -8.36 8.19 -3.89
C VAL A 13 -7.41 9.14 -3.17
N GLY A 14 -7.16 10.31 -3.76
CA GLY A 14 -6.32 11.36 -3.21
C GLY A 14 -4.82 11.15 -3.39
N TRP A 15 -4.42 10.27 -4.32
CA TRP A 15 -3.02 10.04 -4.65
C TRP A 15 -2.60 10.89 -5.84
N GLU A 16 -1.49 11.60 -5.67
CA GLU A 16 -0.76 12.27 -6.75
C GLU A 16 0.70 11.89 -6.66
N LEU A 17 1.38 11.82 -7.81
CA LEU A 17 2.78 11.47 -7.85
C LEU A 17 3.62 12.60 -7.25
N ASP A 18 4.30 12.31 -6.14
CA ASP A 18 5.32 13.22 -5.62
C ASP A 18 6.56 13.19 -6.52
N THR A 19 6.99 14.36 -6.95
CA THR A 19 8.15 14.60 -7.82
C THR A 19 9.10 15.59 -7.15
N GLY A 20 10.34 15.69 -7.63
CA GLY A 20 11.34 16.59 -7.05
C GLY A 20 12.58 15.87 -6.56
N VAL A 21 13.54 16.65 -6.04
CA VAL A 21 14.80 16.12 -5.50
C VAL A 21 14.59 15.54 -4.10
N ASP A 22 13.77 16.21 -3.30
CA ASP A 22 13.31 15.74 -1.99
C ASP A 22 11.78 15.77 -1.95
N ILE A 23 11.18 14.58 -1.96
CA ILE A 23 9.72 14.40 -1.92
C ILE A 23 9.16 14.42 -0.49
N ASN A 24 10.01 14.54 0.53
CA ASN A 24 9.59 14.81 1.92
C ASN A 24 9.66 16.32 2.22
N THR A 25 9.15 17.13 1.31
CA THR A 25 9.10 18.60 1.42
C THR A 25 7.66 19.10 1.34
N THR A 26 7.40 20.18 2.05
CA THR A 26 6.10 20.88 2.09
C THR A 26 6.14 22.18 1.28
N ASP A 27 6.90 22.21 0.20
CA ASP A 27 7.08 23.39 -0.64
C ASP A 27 6.82 23.09 -2.12
N GLN A 28 7.00 24.11 -2.96
CA GLN A 28 6.73 24.04 -4.40
C GLN A 28 7.70 23.13 -5.16
N SER A 29 8.71 22.55 -4.51
CA SER A 29 9.61 21.57 -5.14
C SER A 29 8.99 20.18 -5.25
N ASN A 30 7.90 19.91 -4.53
CA ASN A 30 7.10 18.70 -4.64
C ASN A 30 5.76 19.00 -5.33
N ASP A 31 5.65 18.58 -6.61
CA ASP A 31 4.45 18.84 -7.42
C ASP A 31 3.22 18.12 -6.84
N GLY A 32 3.38 16.86 -6.43
CA GLY A 32 2.28 16.07 -5.85
C GLY A 32 1.75 16.66 -4.55
N TYR A 33 2.64 17.15 -3.67
CA TYR A 33 2.23 17.90 -2.47
C TYR A 33 1.46 19.17 -2.84
N THR A 34 1.99 19.97 -3.77
CA THR A 34 1.40 21.25 -4.18
C THR A 34 0.01 21.06 -4.78
N GLU A 35 -0.15 20.03 -5.63
CA GLU A 35 -1.43 19.68 -6.24
C GLU A 35 -2.46 19.27 -5.17
N ARG A 36 -2.11 18.33 -4.29
CA ARG A 36 -3.02 17.89 -3.21
C ARG A 36 -3.39 19.03 -2.27
N LYS A 37 -2.45 19.91 -1.93
CA LYS A 37 -2.71 21.10 -1.11
C LYS A 37 -3.70 22.04 -1.78
N SER A 38 -3.61 22.19 -3.10
CA SER A 38 -4.49 23.09 -3.86
C SER A 38 -5.97 22.71 -3.78
N TRP A 39 -6.28 21.41 -3.64
CA TRP A 39 -7.65 20.92 -3.54
C TRP A 39 -8.38 21.42 -2.29
N PHE A 40 -7.63 21.71 -1.22
CA PHE A 40 -8.14 22.19 0.06
C PHE A 40 -7.96 23.69 0.26
N ASN A 41 -7.58 24.44 -0.80
CA ASN A 41 -7.42 25.89 -0.71
C ASN A 41 -8.69 26.56 -0.17
N TYR A 42 -8.51 27.48 0.78
CA TYR A 42 -9.62 28.17 1.46
C TYR A 42 -10.59 27.22 2.19
N SER A 43 -10.08 26.07 2.67
CA SER A 43 -10.87 25.04 3.35
C SER A 43 -11.97 24.44 2.47
N ALA A 44 -11.70 24.32 1.16
CA ALA A 44 -12.59 23.67 0.23
C ALA A 44 -12.86 22.20 0.60
N GLU A 45 -14.07 21.74 0.30
CA GLU A 45 -14.48 20.35 0.48
C GLU A 45 -13.98 19.52 -0.71
N VAL A 46 -13.42 18.35 -0.41
CA VAL A 46 -12.88 17.42 -1.41
C VAL A 46 -13.63 16.09 -1.31
N GLU A 47 -14.13 15.61 -2.44
CA GLU A 47 -14.73 14.30 -2.55
C GLU A 47 -13.67 13.27 -2.97
N LEU A 48 -13.57 12.17 -2.21
CA LEU A 48 -12.70 11.04 -2.53
C LEU A 48 -13.55 9.78 -2.69
N TYR A 49 -13.22 8.98 -3.70
CA TYR A 49 -13.92 7.74 -4.01
C TYR A 49 -12.93 6.61 -4.26
N GLY A 50 -13.01 5.56 -3.45
CA GLY A 50 -12.07 4.46 -3.49
C GLY A 50 -12.56 3.19 -2.82
N LYS A 51 -11.80 2.12 -3.04
CA LYS A 51 -12.01 0.85 -2.39
C LYS A 51 -11.43 0.87 -0.98
N LEU A 52 -12.13 0.29 -0.01
CA LEU A 52 -11.53 -0.06 1.28
C LEU A 52 -10.49 -1.18 1.10
N HIS A 53 -9.21 -0.86 1.33
CA HIS A 53 -8.10 -1.80 1.22
C HIS A 53 -8.02 -2.80 2.38
N VAL A 54 -9.02 -3.68 2.48
CA VAL A 54 -9.12 -4.75 3.48
C VAL A 54 -9.14 -6.11 2.77
N ASN A 55 -8.44 -7.10 3.32
CA ASN A 55 -8.28 -8.44 2.72
C ASN A 55 -9.60 -9.08 2.26
N ILE A 56 -10.64 -9.00 3.08
CA ILE A 56 -11.96 -9.58 2.77
C ILE A 56 -12.65 -8.94 1.56
N PHE A 57 -12.33 -7.68 1.24
CA PHE A 57 -12.85 -6.97 0.06
C PHE A 57 -11.95 -7.11 -1.16
N SER A 58 -10.77 -7.72 -1.02
CA SER A 58 -9.82 -7.99 -2.11
C SER A 58 -9.85 -9.42 -2.63
N GLN A 59 -10.70 -10.27 -2.08
CA GLN A 59 -10.95 -11.59 -2.66
C GLN A 59 -11.81 -11.49 -3.94
N THR A 60 -11.69 -12.50 -4.80
CA THR A 60 -12.46 -12.62 -6.04
C THR A 60 -13.84 -13.24 -5.83
N GLN A 61 -14.10 -13.83 -4.67
CA GLN A 61 -15.34 -14.53 -4.36
C GLN A 61 -16.36 -13.60 -3.69
N LEU A 62 -17.65 -13.87 -3.92
CA LEU A 62 -18.73 -13.19 -3.22
C LEU A 62 -18.73 -13.58 -1.74
N LEU A 63 -19.11 -12.61 -0.90
CA LEU A 63 -19.29 -12.85 0.53
C LEU A 63 -20.49 -13.77 0.76
N MET A 64 -20.40 -14.62 1.79
CA MET A 64 -21.48 -15.54 2.12
C MET A 64 -22.76 -14.78 2.51
N ASP A 65 -23.89 -15.29 2.05
CA ASP A 65 -25.20 -14.80 2.46
C ASP A 65 -25.40 -15.01 3.97
N ARG A 66 -26.18 -14.12 4.60
CA ARG A 66 -26.54 -14.14 6.03
C ARG A 66 -25.37 -14.09 7.01
N VAL A 67 -24.26 -13.46 6.62
CA VAL A 67 -23.17 -13.11 7.53
C VAL A 67 -23.24 -11.62 7.85
N ASP A 68 -23.37 -11.29 9.13
CA ASP A 68 -23.31 -9.91 9.59
C ASP A 68 -21.86 -9.38 9.50
N ILE A 69 -21.68 -8.24 8.84
CA ILE A 69 -20.37 -7.59 8.68
C ILE A 69 -20.42 -6.23 9.37
N GLY A 70 -19.62 -6.09 10.44
CA GLY A 70 -19.38 -4.80 11.09
C GLY A 70 -18.08 -4.17 10.58
N ILE A 71 -18.17 -2.96 10.03
CA ILE A 71 -16.99 -2.19 9.60
C ILE A 71 -16.85 -0.99 10.54
N ARG A 72 -15.68 -0.87 11.16
CA ARG A 72 -15.32 0.29 11.99
C ARG A 72 -14.07 0.94 11.42
N LEU A 73 -14.21 2.20 11.01
CA LEU A 73 -13.09 3.03 10.55
C LEU A 73 -12.68 3.97 11.67
N MET A 74 -11.38 4.09 11.91
CA MET A 74 -10.80 5.01 12.89
C MET A 74 -9.69 5.77 12.21
N LEU A 75 -9.68 7.10 12.36
CA LEU A 75 -8.58 7.92 11.87
C LEU A 75 -7.32 7.62 12.68
N SER A 76 -6.18 7.56 11.99
CA SER A 76 -4.87 7.47 12.63
C SER A 76 -4.49 8.82 13.27
N ASN A 77 -3.29 8.91 13.83
CA ASN A 77 -2.76 10.19 14.31
C ASN A 77 -2.66 11.19 13.13
N PRO A 78 -3.08 12.46 13.26
CA PRO A 78 -2.90 13.48 12.23
C PRO A 78 -1.50 13.55 11.65
N ALA A 79 -0.45 13.35 12.46
CA ALA A 79 0.94 13.34 11.99
C ALA A 79 1.25 12.22 10.96
N PHE A 80 0.37 11.22 10.81
CA PHE A 80 0.54 10.16 9.82
C PHE A 80 -0.08 10.50 8.46
N TYR A 81 -1.25 11.16 8.43
CA TYR A 81 -1.99 11.40 7.18
C TYR A 81 -1.99 12.87 6.74
N LEU A 82 -1.56 13.80 7.59
CA LEU A 82 -1.33 15.19 7.22
C LEU A 82 0.16 15.43 7.01
N MET A 83 0.45 16.24 6.00
CA MET A 83 1.78 16.75 5.73
C MET A 83 1.67 18.27 5.60
N GLU A 84 1.92 19.01 6.68
CA GLU A 84 1.74 20.46 6.73
C GLU A 84 2.56 21.08 7.86
N THR A 85 3.12 22.27 7.64
CA THR A 85 3.87 23.02 8.66
C THR A 85 2.98 23.93 9.50
N GLU A 86 1.85 24.36 8.94
CA GLU A 86 0.85 25.18 9.60
C GLU A 86 -0.17 24.33 10.38
N GLU A 87 -0.94 24.96 11.27
CA GLU A 87 -2.02 24.27 11.97
C GLU A 87 -3.14 23.89 10.99
N ALA A 88 -3.24 22.60 10.69
CA ALA A 88 -4.25 22.03 9.82
C ALA A 88 -4.96 20.84 10.49
N ALA A 89 -6.23 20.64 10.14
CA ALA A 89 -7.02 19.51 10.59
C ALA A 89 -7.91 19.00 9.45
N LEU A 90 -7.94 17.67 9.26
CA LEU A 90 -8.87 17.02 8.35
C LEU A 90 -10.17 16.72 9.08
N LYS A 91 -11.29 17.08 8.46
CA LYS A 91 -12.63 16.74 8.95
C LYS A 91 -13.37 15.93 7.90
N ILE A 92 -13.82 14.74 8.28
CA ILE A 92 -14.74 13.95 7.47
C ILE A 92 -16.14 14.55 7.65
N LEU A 93 -16.72 15.06 6.57
CA LEU A 93 -18.06 15.67 6.57
C LEU A 93 -19.14 14.62 6.36
N ASP A 94 -18.94 13.74 5.37
CA ASP A 94 -19.79 12.60 5.07
C ASP A 94 -18.93 11.38 4.68
N ALA A 95 -19.46 10.18 4.91
CA ALA A 95 -18.82 8.94 4.52
C ALA A 95 -19.87 7.89 4.16
N THR A 96 -19.91 7.50 2.89
CA THR A 96 -20.87 6.53 2.34
C THR A 96 -20.14 5.28 1.83
N LEU A 97 -20.62 4.09 2.22
CA LEU A 97 -20.13 2.82 1.70
C LEU A 97 -21.09 2.26 0.65
N TYR A 98 -20.61 2.10 -0.58
CA TYR A 98 -21.34 1.43 -1.64
C TYR A 98 -21.02 -0.07 -1.64
N VAL A 99 -22.06 -0.90 -1.54
CA VAL A 99 -21.95 -2.36 -1.57
C VAL A 99 -22.75 -2.90 -2.74
N GLN A 100 -22.15 -3.76 -3.55
CA GLN A 100 -22.85 -4.48 -4.62
C GLN A 100 -23.50 -5.73 -4.05
N HIS A 101 -24.83 -5.84 -4.20
CA HIS A 101 -25.60 -7.02 -3.85
C HIS A 101 -25.91 -7.82 -5.13
N PHE A 102 -25.73 -9.14 -5.08
CA PHE A 102 -25.99 -10.03 -6.21
C PHE A 102 -27.10 -11.02 -5.87
N ASP A 103 -28.18 -11.01 -6.65
CA ASP A 103 -29.25 -12.01 -6.55
C ASP A 103 -28.84 -13.30 -7.26
N ILE A 104 -28.51 -14.34 -6.50
CA ILE A 104 -28.07 -15.65 -7.02
C ILE A 104 -29.24 -16.63 -7.02
N ASN A 105 -29.35 -17.47 -8.06
CA ASN A 105 -30.33 -18.54 -8.10
C ASN A 105 -30.18 -19.48 -6.86
N PRO A 106 -31.25 -19.75 -6.09
CA PRO A 106 -31.19 -20.55 -4.87
C PRO A 106 -30.55 -21.94 -5.01
N SER A 107 -30.71 -22.58 -6.17
CA SER A 107 -30.09 -23.90 -6.43
C SER A 107 -28.56 -23.85 -6.46
N ILE A 108 -27.99 -22.72 -6.88
CA ILE A 108 -26.55 -22.46 -6.91
C ILE A 108 -26.06 -22.10 -5.50
N LEU A 109 -26.84 -21.33 -4.73
CA LEU A 109 -26.49 -20.93 -3.36
C LEU A 109 -26.24 -22.15 -2.44
N LEU A 110 -27.08 -23.18 -2.54
CA LEU A 110 -26.94 -24.41 -1.74
C LEU A 110 -25.73 -25.26 -2.16
N ALA A 111 -25.36 -25.24 -3.45
CA ALA A 111 -24.16 -25.92 -3.94
C ALA A 111 -22.89 -25.17 -3.50
N HIS A 112 -22.90 -23.83 -3.56
CA HIS A 112 -21.79 -22.98 -3.13
C HIS A 112 -21.54 -23.07 -1.62
N SER A 113 -22.59 -23.05 -0.78
CA SER A 113 -22.43 -23.18 0.67
C SER A 113 -21.78 -24.51 1.09
N LYS A 114 -21.94 -25.57 0.30
CA LYS A 114 -21.27 -26.86 0.51
C LYS A 114 -19.87 -26.94 -0.08
N MET A 115 -19.56 -26.12 -1.09
CA MET A 115 -18.26 -26.08 -1.78
C MET A 115 -17.27 -25.05 -1.22
N LEU A 116 -17.69 -24.22 -0.27
CA LEU A 116 -16.89 -23.13 0.27
C LEU A 116 -15.77 -23.63 1.22
N GLU A 117 -14.72 -24.20 0.61
CA GLU A 117 -13.36 -24.21 1.15
C GLU A 117 -12.55 -23.09 0.49
N GLY A 118 -13.10 -21.87 0.50
CA GLY A 118 -12.43 -20.69 -0.05
C GLY A 118 -11.39 -20.15 0.91
N GLN A 119 -10.10 -20.25 0.56
CA GLN A 119 -9.05 -19.56 1.32
C GLN A 119 -9.12 -18.07 1.00
N CYS A 120 -9.66 -17.26 1.92
CA CYS A 120 -9.50 -15.80 1.86
C CYS A 120 -8.00 -15.47 1.80
N GLN A 121 -7.60 -14.66 0.82
CA GLN A 121 -6.22 -14.18 0.73
C GLN A 121 -5.95 -13.29 1.95
N ARG A 122 -5.07 -13.77 2.83
CA ARG A 122 -4.66 -13.05 4.02
C ARG A 122 -3.32 -12.39 3.74
N SER A 123 -3.31 -11.06 3.70
CA SER A 123 -2.08 -10.28 3.84
C SER A 123 -1.75 -10.12 5.32
N GLU A 124 -0.46 -10.10 5.63
CA GLU A 124 0.07 -9.84 6.97
C GLU A 124 1.23 -8.86 6.82
N LEU A 125 1.22 -7.79 7.62
CA LEU A 125 2.32 -6.83 7.69
C LEU A 125 3.22 -7.19 8.86
N LYS A 126 4.53 -7.32 8.58
CA LYS A 126 5.57 -7.46 9.60
C LYS A 126 6.61 -6.37 9.42
N THR A 127 6.89 -5.66 10.49
CA THR A 127 7.85 -4.55 10.50
C THR A 127 9.11 -4.98 11.24
N PHE A 128 10.26 -4.67 10.66
CA PHE A 128 11.57 -4.89 11.26
C PHE A 128 12.36 -3.59 11.18
N THR A 129 13.10 -3.26 12.24
CA THR A 129 13.88 -2.02 12.31
C THR A 129 15.35 -2.31 12.04
N VAL A 130 15.93 -1.58 11.09
CA VAL A 130 17.38 -1.54 10.88
C VAL A 130 17.94 -0.37 11.70
N PRO A 131 18.85 -0.60 12.67
CA PRO A 131 19.43 0.48 13.44
C PRO A 131 20.33 1.36 12.56
N SER A 132 20.49 2.63 12.93
CA SER A 132 21.38 3.55 12.22
C SER A 132 22.80 3.00 12.13
N GLY A 133 23.41 3.06 10.94
CA GLY A 133 24.72 2.47 10.64
C GLY A 133 24.70 0.96 10.39
N GLY A 134 23.56 0.28 10.61
CA GLY A 134 23.38 -1.13 10.28
C GLY A 134 23.39 -1.33 8.75
N ARG A 135 24.28 -2.20 8.27
CA ARG A 135 24.39 -2.56 6.84
C ARG A 135 23.66 -3.85 6.47
N THR A 136 23.37 -4.68 7.47
CA THR A 136 22.83 -6.03 7.27
C THR A 136 21.71 -6.27 8.27
N LEU A 137 20.59 -6.82 7.80
CA LEU A 137 19.50 -7.32 8.61
C LEU A 137 19.25 -8.78 8.22
N SER A 138 19.37 -9.69 9.18
CA SER A 138 18.97 -11.10 9.02
C SER A 138 17.78 -11.37 9.92
N ILE A 139 16.71 -11.92 9.35
CA ILE A 139 15.47 -12.20 10.06
C ILE A 139 15.21 -13.70 9.99
N ASP A 140 15.50 -14.38 11.09
CA ASP A 140 15.19 -15.80 11.21
C ASP A 140 13.70 -15.99 11.52
N ASN A 141 13.10 -17.00 10.89
CA ASN A 141 11.67 -17.31 11.06
C ASN A 141 10.74 -16.10 10.83
N ALA A 142 11.07 -15.26 9.84
CA ALA A 142 10.27 -14.08 9.48
C ALA A 142 8.78 -14.41 9.27
N ILE A 143 8.48 -15.60 8.76
CA ILE A 143 7.13 -16.14 8.57
C ILE A 143 7.04 -17.48 9.31
N VAL A 144 6.02 -17.61 10.16
CA VAL A 144 5.74 -18.85 10.91
C VAL A 144 4.32 -19.29 10.56
N GLY A 145 4.16 -20.54 10.14
CA GLY A 145 2.87 -21.12 9.75
C GLY A 145 2.65 -21.10 8.24
N ARG A 146 1.56 -20.49 7.79
CA ARG A 146 1.16 -20.53 6.37
C ARG A 146 2.12 -19.69 5.52
N ILE A 147 2.76 -20.34 4.54
CA ILE A 147 3.65 -19.68 3.58
C ILE A 147 2.80 -18.81 2.63
N PRO A 148 3.10 -17.50 2.49
CA PRO A 148 2.41 -16.64 1.55
C PRO A 148 2.83 -16.92 0.10
N ASN A 149 1.93 -16.65 -0.84
CA ASN A 149 2.22 -16.76 -2.27
C ASN A 149 3.06 -15.60 -2.81
N THR A 150 3.00 -14.44 -2.13
CA THR A 150 3.70 -13.21 -2.52
C THR A 150 4.27 -12.56 -1.27
N ILE A 151 5.52 -12.11 -1.34
CA ILE A 151 6.18 -11.32 -0.30
C ILE A 151 6.65 -10.02 -0.96
N ILE A 152 6.25 -8.89 -0.39
CA ILE A 152 6.66 -7.57 -0.84
C ILE A 152 7.52 -6.97 0.28
N PHE A 153 8.71 -6.51 -0.09
CA PHE A 153 9.60 -5.80 0.81
C PHE A 153 9.56 -4.31 0.50
N THR A 154 9.33 -3.51 1.53
CA THR A 154 9.30 -2.05 1.45
C THR A 154 10.09 -1.49 2.61
N MET A 155 10.79 -0.39 2.39
CA MET A 155 11.54 0.32 3.42
C MET A 155 11.05 1.75 3.51
N VAL A 156 10.98 2.25 4.73
CA VAL A 156 10.53 3.60 5.07
C VAL A 156 11.32 4.07 6.28
N ASP A 157 11.49 5.38 6.39
CA ASP A 157 12.13 6.01 7.53
C ASP A 157 11.29 5.80 8.80
N ASN A 158 11.94 5.66 9.95
CA ASN A 158 11.24 5.42 11.22
C ASN A 158 10.31 6.58 11.59
N ASP A 159 10.69 7.83 11.33
CA ASP A 159 9.83 8.98 11.66
C ASP A 159 8.59 9.00 10.75
N SER A 160 8.78 8.74 9.46
CA SER A 160 7.70 8.61 8.49
C SER A 160 6.75 7.46 8.88
N TYR A 161 7.29 6.28 9.24
CA TYR A 161 6.51 5.13 9.70
C TYR A 161 5.70 5.42 10.97
N ALA A 162 6.29 6.10 11.95
CA ALA A 162 5.61 6.50 13.18
C ALA A 162 4.57 7.62 12.96
N GLY A 163 4.71 8.36 11.87
CA GLY A 163 3.96 9.57 11.55
C GLY A 163 4.75 10.82 11.93
N SER A 164 5.06 11.63 10.92
CA SER A 164 5.66 12.95 11.08
C SER A 164 4.91 13.93 10.19
N ILE A 165 4.55 15.10 10.72
CA ILE A 165 3.80 16.11 9.98
C ILE A 165 4.60 16.71 8.79
N THR A 166 5.91 16.47 8.75
CA THR A 166 6.80 16.96 7.69
C THR A 166 7.28 15.89 6.74
N LYS A 167 6.89 14.61 6.93
CA LYS A 167 7.36 13.50 6.10
C LYS A 167 6.21 12.63 5.63
N ASN A 168 6.35 12.05 4.44
CA ASN A 168 5.32 11.20 3.85
C ASN A 168 5.57 9.72 4.20
N PRO A 169 4.68 9.02 4.94
CA PRO A 169 4.82 7.59 5.24
C PRO A 169 4.73 6.69 4.01
N PHE A 170 4.21 7.19 2.90
CA PHE A 170 4.08 6.44 1.65
C PHE A 170 5.29 6.60 0.71
N THR A 171 6.30 7.36 1.13
CA THR A 171 7.59 7.47 0.43
C THR A 171 8.46 6.24 0.72
N LEU A 172 8.31 5.22 -0.10
CA LEU A 172 9.08 3.98 0.00
C LEU A 172 10.43 4.13 -0.70
N SER A 173 11.49 4.27 0.09
CA SER A 173 12.85 4.48 -0.43
C SER A 173 13.65 3.19 -0.48
N HIS A 174 14.59 3.09 -1.42
CA HIS A 174 15.43 1.89 -1.56
C HIS A 174 16.61 1.87 -0.57
N TYR A 175 16.93 2.98 0.10
CA TYR A 175 18.03 3.12 1.08
C TYR A 175 19.35 2.47 0.66
N GLN A 176 19.67 2.54 -0.63
CA GLN A 176 20.86 1.94 -1.23
C GLN A 176 21.01 0.42 -0.97
N LEU A 177 19.89 -0.31 -0.87
CA LEU A 177 19.89 -1.76 -0.71
C LEU A 177 20.75 -2.45 -1.78
N GLU A 178 21.83 -3.10 -1.37
CA GLU A 178 22.76 -3.76 -2.29
C GLU A 178 22.31 -5.19 -2.65
N LYS A 179 21.72 -5.90 -1.69
CA LYS A 179 21.36 -7.31 -1.85
C LYS A 179 20.18 -7.71 -0.97
N CYS A 180 19.29 -8.52 -1.53
CA CYS A 180 18.20 -9.17 -0.81
C CYS A 180 18.19 -10.68 -1.14
N SER A 181 18.17 -11.51 -0.10
CA SER A 181 18.05 -12.96 -0.23
C SER A 181 16.93 -13.46 0.69
N LEU A 182 16.02 -14.26 0.13
CA LEU A 182 14.95 -14.93 0.87
C LEU A 182 15.21 -16.42 0.86
N PHE A 183 15.06 -17.07 2.02
CA PHE A 183 15.23 -18.51 2.18
C PHE A 183 13.93 -19.16 2.63
N LEU A 184 13.49 -20.19 1.90
CA LEU A 184 12.42 -21.08 2.28
C LEU A 184 13.01 -22.43 2.67
N ASN A 185 12.97 -22.78 3.96
CA ASN A 185 13.49 -24.06 4.48
C ASN A 185 14.89 -24.39 3.95
N ILE A 186 15.81 -23.42 3.97
CA ILE A 186 17.21 -23.50 3.50
C ILE A 186 17.39 -23.30 1.99
N VAL A 187 16.33 -23.38 1.18
CA VAL A 187 16.41 -23.10 -0.25
C VAL A 187 16.26 -21.60 -0.51
N GLN A 188 17.21 -21.01 -1.22
CA GLN A 188 17.12 -19.60 -1.60
C GLN A 188 16.13 -19.39 -2.75
N ILE A 189 15.22 -18.43 -2.62
CA ILE A 189 14.23 -18.06 -3.63
C ILE A 189 14.24 -16.54 -3.81
N PRO A 190 14.57 -16.01 -5.00
CA PRO A 190 15.07 -16.74 -6.17
C PRO A 190 16.44 -17.41 -5.91
N SER A 191 16.86 -18.30 -6.81
CA SER A 191 18.08 -19.13 -6.65
C SER A 191 19.36 -18.31 -6.44
N GLU A 192 19.36 -17.07 -6.93
CA GLU A 192 20.38 -16.07 -6.68
C GLU A 192 19.75 -14.87 -5.99
N GLY A 193 20.52 -14.17 -5.16
CA GLY A 193 20.00 -13.00 -4.46
C GLY A 193 19.65 -11.90 -5.44
N LEU A 194 18.68 -11.08 -5.10
CA LEU A 194 18.40 -9.87 -5.85
C LEU A 194 19.47 -8.85 -5.48
N GLU A 195 20.39 -8.60 -6.41
CA GLU A 195 21.44 -7.60 -6.26
C GLU A 195 21.00 -6.31 -6.97
N CYS A 196 21.16 -5.19 -6.27
CA CYS A 196 20.68 -3.88 -6.69
C CYS A 196 21.79 -2.84 -6.53
N SER A 197 21.98 -2.03 -7.57
CA SER A 197 22.89 -0.90 -7.64
C SER A 197 22.10 0.25 -8.23
N PHE A 198 22.08 1.34 -7.48
CA PHE A 198 21.38 2.57 -7.82
C PHE A 198 22.34 3.65 -8.35
N HIS A 199 23.65 3.42 -8.23
CA HIS A 199 24.71 4.33 -8.69
C HIS A 199 25.48 3.72 -9.87
N GLY A 200 25.96 4.56 -10.78
CA GLY A 200 26.72 4.12 -11.96
C GLY A 200 25.89 3.22 -12.87
N LYS A 201 26.39 2.02 -13.17
CA LYS A 201 25.64 1.03 -13.97
C LYS A 201 24.52 0.43 -13.12
N LYS A 202 23.30 0.93 -13.33
CA LYS A 202 22.08 0.47 -12.68
C LYS A 202 21.80 -1.00 -13.01
N ASN A 203 21.52 -1.83 -12.01
CA ASN A 203 21.22 -3.27 -12.17
C ASN A 203 20.02 -3.75 -11.33
N TRP A 204 19.03 -2.89 -11.10
CA TRP A 204 17.81 -3.20 -10.33
C TRP A 204 16.66 -3.79 -11.17
N ALA A 205 16.79 -3.89 -12.50
CA ALA A 205 15.71 -4.31 -13.39
C ALA A 205 15.13 -5.70 -13.06
N ARG A 206 16.00 -6.65 -12.70
CA ARG A 206 15.58 -7.99 -12.25
C ARG A 206 14.75 -7.92 -10.98
N ALA A 207 15.17 -7.11 -10.00
CA ALA A 207 14.40 -6.92 -8.76
C ALA A 207 13.05 -6.25 -9.04
N TYR A 208 13.02 -5.26 -9.94
CA TYR A 208 11.78 -4.60 -10.34
C TYR A 208 10.80 -5.54 -11.04
N ASP A 209 11.29 -6.38 -11.96
CA ASP A 209 10.47 -7.41 -12.63
C ASP A 209 9.79 -8.36 -11.63
N THR A 210 10.45 -8.70 -10.52
CA THR A 210 9.85 -9.55 -9.48
C THR A 210 8.60 -8.95 -8.83
N LEU A 211 8.43 -7.62 -8.85
CA LEU A 211 7.22 -6.96 -8.34
C LEU A 211 6.00 -7.31 -9.20
N PHE A 212 6.16 -7.43 -10.52
CA PHE A 212 5.07 -7.72 -11.45
C PHE A 212 4.85 -9.23 -11.58
N SER A 213 5.93 -9.99 -11.81
CA SER A 213 5.84 -11.44 -11.91
C SER A 213 5.36 -12.09 -10.60
N GLY A 214 5.71 -11.52 -9.44
CA GLY A 214 5.27 -11.98 -8.13
C GLY A 214 3.87 -11.52 -7.70
N SER A 215 3.34 -10.43 -8.27
CA SER A 215 1.98 -9.93 -7.97
C SER A 215 0.89 -10.51 -8.88
N GLY A 216 1.29 -11.25 -9.93
CA GLY A 216 0.36 -11.81 -10.92
C GLY A 216 -0.18 -10.79 -11.92
N ILE A 217 0.34 -9.55 -11.90
CA ILE A 217 0.08 -8.54 -12.93
C ILE A 217 0.84 -8.97 -14.18
N LYS A 218 0.12 -9.46 -15.18
CA LYS A 218 0.68 -9.82 -16.49
C LYS A 218 0.59 -8.61 -17.42
N HIS A 219 1.72 -8.27 -18.06
CA HIS A 219 1.75 -7.36 -19.20
C HIS A 219 1.21 -8.04 -20.47
#